data_AF-W7PWI4-F1
#
_entry.id   AF-W7PWI4-F1
#
_cell.length_a   1.000
_cell.length_b   1.000
_cell.length_c   1.000
_cell.angle_alpha   90.00
_cell.angle_beta   90.00
_cell.angle_gamma   90.00
#
_symmetry.space_group_name_H-M   'P 1'
#
loop_
_entity.id
_entity.type
_entity.pdbx_description
1 polymer ?
#
loop_
_entity_poly.entity_id
_entity_poly.type
_entity_poly.pdbx_seq_one_letter_code
_entity_poly.pdbx_strand_id
1 'polypeptide(L)'
;MANNKMSHRVSPWLALALPAALALTWATQGSGVIEKDHDRNIHIPDELLMPLQLQVAYNDDEVFFRYRWPAEQAYVYHDMLRYEDGVWHRHGASPVGPDPDNTYEDRVTMLVDDGSVPEFGRYGGYITVGSGMRYFPDVASADEVREHPHLGETLGRSDVRKYLPATRTDQNDWRSVVNEDLLGAQREAGYFLDLWHWRAGRSNPIGMSDDNWVGEYRNSDAGTGPFTTNWDGENERPSWMFDPEAVDIHALRWEDIAANRYDFDGLYYLAEDFAIEFDPDHDWQNGDVIPRRLLRQPEAPARRFGSMAMLAGPMVIGT
;
A
#
# COMPACT_ATOMS: atom_id res chain seq x y z
N MET A 1 -49.96 -48.05 -34.31
CA MET A 1 -49.19 -46.80 -34.38
C MET A 1 -50.13 -45.64 -34.08
N ALA A 2 -50.01 -45.00 -32.92
CA ALA A 2 -50.59 -43.68 -32.66
C ALA A 2 -49.56 -42.90 -31.85
N ASN A 3 -48.93 -41.95 -32.52
CA ASN A 3 -47.81 -41.15 -32.05
C ASN A 3 -48.34 -40.07 -31.09
N ASN A 4 -48.14 -40.24 -29.77
CA ASN A 4 -48.53 -39.23 -28.80
C ASN A 4 -47.41 -38.18 -28.69
N LYS A 5 -47.46 -37.14 -29.54
CA LYS A 5 -46.60 -35.96 -29.41
C LYS A 5 -47.07 -35.16 -28.19
N MET A 6 -46.41 -35.35 -27.05
CA MET A 6 -46.51 -34.40 -25.93
C MET A 6 -45.98 -33.05 -26.41
N SER A 7 -46.88 -32.10 -26.66
CA SER A 7 -46.50 -30.72 -26.93
C SER A 7 -46.06 -30.10 -25.60
N HIS A 8 -44.75 -29.87 -25.44
CA HIS A 8 -44.22 -29.02 -24.39
C HIS A 8 -44.64 -27.57 -24.68
N ARG A 9 -45.85 -27.19 -24.25
CA ARG A 9 -46.23 -25.77 -24.15
C ARG A 9 -45.49 -25.22 -22.94
N VAL A 10 -44.30 -24.67 -23.16
CA VAL A 10 -43.64 -23.82 -22.18
C VAL A 10 -44.63 -22.70 -21.85
N SER A 11 -45.03 -22.62 -20.59
CA SER A 11 -45.98 -21.61 -20.11
C SER A 11 -45.45 -20.22 -20.48
N PRO A 12 -46.24 -19.31 -21.09
CA PRO A 12 -45.78 -17.98 -21.48
C PRO A 12 -45.25 -17.17 -20.28
N TRP A 13 -45.61 -17.55 -19.06
CA TRP A 13 -45.08 -17.02 -17.81
C TRP A 13 -43.58 -17.33 -17.60
N LEU A 14 -43.08 -18.49 -18.05
CA LEU A 14 -41.64 -18.82 -17.99
C LEU A 14 -40.82 -17.99 -19.00
N ALA A 15 -41.40 -17.67 -20.16
CA ALA A 15 -40.76 -16.84 -21.18
C ALA A 15 -40.65 -15.36 -20.77
N LEU A 16 -41.53 -14.88 -19.89
CA LEU A 16 -41.49 -13.51 -19.35
C LEU A 16 -40.76 -13.41 -18.01
N ALA A 17 -40.76 -14.48 -17.20
CA ALA A 17 -40.08 -14.49 -15.90
C ALA A 17 -38.56 -14.36 -16.03
N LEU A 18 -37.94 -14.99 -17.04
CA LEU A 18 -36.50 -14.92 -17.21
C LEU A 18 -36.01 -13.51 -17.63
N PRO A 19 -36.60 -12.83 -18.64
CA PRO A 19 -36.26 -11.43 -18.95
C PRO A 19 -36.56 -10.47 -17.80
N ALA A 20 -37.66 -10.66 -17.06
CA ALA A 20 -37.99 -9.83 -15.91
C ALA A 20 -36.97 -10.03 -14.77
N ALA A 21 -36.56 -11.28 -14.50
CA ALA A 21 -35.51 -11.57 -13.53
C ALA A 21 -34.15 -11.01 -13.98
N LEU A 22 -33.82 -11.08 -15.27
CA LEU A 22 -32.61 -10.46 -15.84
C LEU A 22 -32.64 -8.94 -15.73
N ALA A 23 -33.77 -8.29 -16.05
CA ALA A 23 -33.93 -6.84 -15.91
C ALA A 23 -33.85 -6.41 -14.45
N LEU A 24 -34.47 -7.16 -13.53
CA LEU A 24 -34.38 -6.92 -12.10
C LEU A 24 -32.95 -7.12 -11.59
N THR A 25 -32.26 -8.17 -12.03
CA THR A 25 -30.86 -8.43 -11.70
C THR A 25 -29.98 -7.29 -12.23
N TRP A 26 -30.17 -6.86 -13.48
CA TRP A 26 -29.42 -5.73 -14.06
C TRP A 26 -29.67 -4.42 -13.29
N ALA A 27 -30.93 -4.13 -12.94
CA ALA A 27 -31.30 -2.95 -12.18
C ALA A 27 -30.84 -2.98 -10.70
N THR A 28 -30.60 -4.17 -10.12
CA THR A 28 -30.26 -4.32 -8.69
C THR A 28 -28.80 -4.71 -8.44
N GLN A 29 -28.12 -5.31 -9.42
CA GLN A 29 -26.73 -5.78 -9.33
C GLN A 29 -25.75 -4.90 -10.14
N GLY A 30 -26.25 -3.91 -10.89
CA GLY A 30 -25.45 -2.96 -11.67
C GLY A 30 -25.20 -1.61 -10.99
N SER A 31 -25.65 -1.42 -9.75
CA SER A 31 -25.58 -0.14 -9.03
C SER A 31 -24.33 0.03 -8.17
N GLY A 32 -23.24 -0.69 -8.48
CA GLY A 32 -21.95 -0.40 -7.88
C GLY A 32 -21.56 1.06 -8.15
N VAL A 33 -20.73 1.65 -7.29
CA VAL A 33 -20.19 2.99 -7.56
C VAL A 33 -19.32 2.88 -8.82
N ILE A 34 -19.83 3.40 -9.93
CA ILE A 34 -19.15 3.41 -11.24
C ILE A 34 -18.61 4.82 -11.60
N GLU A 35 -18.71 5.75 -10.66
CA GLU A 35 -18.22 7.12 -10.80
C GLU A 35 -17.21 7.46 -9.70
N LYS A 36 -16.39 8.47 -9.96
CA LYS A 36 -15.45 9.00 -8.96
C LYS A 36 -16.26 9.65 -7.84
N ASP A 37 -16.00 9.26 -6.59
CA ASP A 37 -16.65 9.81 -5.40
C ASP A 37 -15.58 10.01 -4.32
N HIS A 38 -14.94 11.18 -4.35
CA HIS A 38 -13.81 11.47 -3.48
C HIS A 38 -14.23 11.67 -2.03
N ASP A 39 -15.48 12.11 -1.78
CA ASP A 39 -16.05 12.26 -0.44
C ASP A 39 -16.16 10.90 0.27
N ARG A 40 -16.41 9.83 -0.51
CA ARG A 40 -16.38 8.45 -0.04
C ARG A 40 -15.04 7.75 -0.27
N ASN A 41 -13.99 8.50 -0.60
CA ASN A 41 -12.64 7.97 -0.82
C ASN A 41 -12.58 6.92 -1.95
N ILE A 42 -13.30 7.18 -3.05
CA ILE A 42 -13.38 6.35 -4.25
C ILE A 42 -12.79 7.12 -5.43
N HIS A 43 -11.64 6.67 -5.93
CA HIS A 43 -11.09 7.09 -7.21
C HIS A 43 -11.08 5.91 -8.19
N ILE A 44 -11.67 6.09 -9.36
CA ILE A 44 -11.67 5.09 -10.43
C ILE A 44 -10.69 5.58 -11.51
N PRO A 45 -9.53 4.90 -11.71
CA PRO A 45 -8.60 5.25 -12.77
C PRO A 45 -9.19 4.93 -14.15
N ASP A 46 -8.70 5.61 -15.19
CA ASP A 46 -9.15 5.37 -16.55
C ASP A 46 -8.69 3.99 -17.07
N GLU A 47 -7.49 3.56 -16.66
CA GLU A 47 -6.98 2.21 -16.87
C GLU A 47 -7.30 1.32 -15.65
N LEU A 48 -8.17 0.32 -15.85
CA LEU A 48 -8.63 -0.58 -14.78
C LEU A 48 -7.80 -1.86 -14.66
N LEU A 49 -7.02 -2.19 -15.68
CA LEU A 49 -6.24 -3.43 -15.76
C LEU A 49 -4.80 -3.09 -16.16
N MET A 50 -3.85 -3.56 -15.37
CA MET A 50 -2.42 -3.43 -15.65
C MET A 50 -1.77 -4.82 -15.66
N PRO A 51 -1.01 -5.19 -16.70
CA PRO A 51 -0.32 -6.48 -16.73
C PRO A 51 0.87 -6.47 -15.74
N LEU A 52 0.84 -7.40 -14.79
CA LEU A 52 1.97 -7.66 -13.88
C LEU A 52 2.66 -8.97 -14.28
N GLN A 53 3.93 -8.88 -14.67
CA GLN A 53 4.78 -10.04 -14.93
C GLN A 53 5.55 -10.39 -13.67
N LEU A 54 5.51 -11.66 -13.28
CA LEU A 54 6.26 -12.21 -12.16
C LEU A 54 7.15 -13.35 -12.65
N GLN A 55 8.44 -13.29 -12.31
CA GLN A 55 9.36 -14.42 -12.39
C GLN A 55 9.83 -14.76 -10.98
N VAL A 56 9.87 -16.05 -10.66
CA VAL A 56 10.35 -16.55 -9.37
C VAL A 56 11.47 -17.55 -9.62
N ALA A 57 12.56 -17.43 -8.87
CA ALA A 57 13.65 -18.41 -8.80
C ALA A 57 13.97 -18.68 -7.33
N TYR A 58 14.58 -19.82 -7.02
CA TYR A 58 14.97 -20.13 -5.64
C TYR A 58 16.21 -21.03 -5.61
N ASN A 59 16.90 -21.03 -4.48
CA ASN A 59 17.93 -21.99 -4.10
C ASN A 59 17.64 -22.49 -2.67
N ASP A 60 18.60 -23.14 -2.01
CA ASP A 60 18.41 -23.70 -0.67
C ASP A 60 18.24 -22.63 0.44
N ASP A 61 18.70 -21.40 0.20
CA ASP A 61 18.78 -20.31 1.18
C ASP A 61 17.85 -19.12 0.84
N GLU A 62 17.55 -18.90 -0.43
CA GLU A 62 16.95 -17.68 -0.96
C GLU A 62 15.86 -17.95 -2.00
N VAL A 63 14.85 -17.08 -2.00
CA VAL A 63 13.84 -16.99 -3.06
C VAL A 63 13.93 -15.61 -3.69
N PHE A 64 14.00 -15.57 -5.01
CA PHE A 64 14.11 -14.37 -5.82
C PHE A 64 12.80 -14.10 -6.52
N PHE A 65 12.25 -12.91 -6.30
CA PHE A 65 11.06 -12.43 -6.99
C PHE A 65 11.45 -11.29 -7.91
N ARG A 66 11.03 -11.38 -9.17
CA ARG A 66 11.18 -10.29 -10.14
C ARG A 66 9.81 -9.89 -10.67
N TYR A 67 9.40 -8.69 -10.31
CA TYR A 67 8.17 -8.06 -10.82
C TYR A 67 8.51 -7.10 -11.96
N ARG A 68 7.61 -7.03 -12.94
CA ARG A 68 7.65 -6.02 -14.01
C ARG A 68 6.22 -5.63 -14.38
N TRP A 69 5.97 -4.34 -14.50
CA TRP A 69 4.71 -3.79 -14.99
C TRP A 69 5.01 -2.56 -15.86
N PRO A 70 4.09 -2.17 -16.76
CA PRO A 70 4.22 -0.93 -17.50
C PRO A 70 3.99 0.27 -16.58
N ALA A 71 4.84 1.29 -16.69
CA ALA A 71 4.67 2.58 -16.03
C ALA A 71 5.05 3.69 -17.02
N GLU A 72 4.32 4.80 -17.00
CA GLU A 72 4.65 5.97 -17.84
C GLU A 72 5.99 6.57 -17.45
N GLN A 73 6.27 6.59 -16.16
CA GLN A 73 7.51 7.05 -15.55
C GLN A 73 7.69 6.40 -14.19
N ALA A 74 8.91 6.48 -13.65
CA ALA A 74 9.20 6.02 -12.31
C ALA A 74 8.74 7.05 -11.27
N TYR A 75 8.02 6.61 -10.24
CA TYR A 75 7.70 7.44 -9.08
C TYR A 75 8.50 6.97 -7.88
N VAL A 76 9.60 7.67 -7.59
CA VAL A 76 10.60 7.25 -6.60
C VAL A 76 10.49 7.99 -5.26
N TYR A 77 9.77 9.11 -5.23
CA TYR A 77 9.68 9.97 -4.05
C TYR A 77 8.67 9.45 -3.04
N HIS A 78 8.95 9.65 -1.75
CA HIS A 78 7.95 9.43 -0.72
C HIS A 78 8.14 10.39 0.45
N ASP A 79 7.11 11.16 0.79
CA ASP A 79 7.03 11.91 2.04
C ASP A 79 8.23 12.88 2.17
N MET A 80 8.14 14.03 1.54
CA MET A 80 9.19 15.06 1.43
C MET A 80 8.96 16.21 2.41
N LEU A 81 10.02 16.85 2.87
CA LEU A 81 9.99 18.10 3.64
C LEU A 81 10.52 19.22 2.77
N ARG A 82 9.72 20.24 2.48
CA ARG A 82 10.09 21.39 1.68
C ARG A 82 10.20 22.62 2.56
N TYR A 83 11.29 23.37 2.44
CA TYR A 83 11.45 24.64 3.13
C TYR A 83 10.75 25.77 2.37
N GLU A 84 9.89 26.51 3.06
CA GLU A 84 9.27 27.75 2.58
C GLU A 84 9.16 28.76 3.71
N ASP A 85 9.66 29.97 3.48
CA ASP A 85 9.48 31.15 4.34
C ASP A 85 9.84 30.91 5.82
N GLY A 86 10.90 30.12 6.08
CA GLY A 86 11.33 29.80 7.43
C GLY A 86 10.75 28.52 8.02
N VAL A 87 9.90 27.81 7.29
CA VAL A 87 9.12 26.66 7.79
C VAL A 87 9.32 25.43 6.90
N TRP A 88 9.41 24.26 7.52
CA TRP A 88 9.44 22.98 6.82
C TRP A 88 8.03 22.41 6.65
N HIS A 89 7.55 22.39 5.41
CA HIS A 89 6.26 21.84 5.03
C HIS A 89 6.39 20.40 4.55
N ARG A 90 5.50 19.55 5.05
CA ARG A 90 5.41 18.16 4.60
C ARG A 90 4.63 18.08 3.29
N HIS A 91 5.27 17.55 2.25
CA HIS A 91 4.67 17.13 1.00
C HIS A 91 4.67 15.60 0.92
N GLY A 92 3.62 15.00 0.36
CA GLY A 92 3.43 13.56 0.39
C GLY A 92 2.35 13.15 1.39
N ALA A 93 1.21 12.78 0.81
CA ALA A 93 0.08 12.20 1.50
C ALA A 93 -0.32 10.90 0.79
N SER A 94 -1.49 10.36 1.08
CA SER A 94 -2.11 9.33 0.23
C SER A 94 -3.48 9.85 -0.12
N PRO A 95 -3.55 10.85 -1.01
CA PRO A 95 -4.80 11.50 -1.36
C PRO A 95 -5.71 10.51 -2.10
N VAL A 96 -6.98 10.88 -2.20
CA VAL A 96 -7.93 10.15 -3.04
C VAL A 96 -7.63 10.46 -4.50
N GLY A 97 -7.05 9.49 -5.22
CA GLY A 97 -6.64 9.68 -6.62
C GLY A 97 -5.19 10.13 -6.80
N PRO A 98 -4.87 10.81 -7.91
CA PRO A 98 -3.49 11.21 -8.23
C PRO A 98 -2.87 12.10 -7.14
N ASP A 99 -1.59 11.89 -6.88
CA ASP A 99 -0.80 12.78 -6.01
C ASP A 99 -0.42 14.04 -6.79
N PRO A 100 -0.86 15.25 -6.38
CA PRO A 100 -0.56 16.48 -7.10
C PRO A 100 0.93 16.85 -7.10
N ASP A 101 1.69 16.33 -6.14
CA ASP A 101 3.09 16.72 -5.90
C ASP A 101 4.10 15.69 -6.46
N ASN A 102 3.64 14.57 -7.02
CA ASN A 102 4.46 13.41 -7.43
C ASN A 102 5.30 12.78 -6.28
N THR A 103 5.01 13.12 -5.03
CA THR A 103 5.71 12.68 -3.81
C THR A 103 5.21 11.34 -3.24
N TYR A 104 4.59 10.50 -4.06
CA TYR A 104 4.05 9.22 -3.66
C TYR A 104 4.56 8.06 -4.52
N GLU A 105 5.43 7.28 -3.90
CA GLU A 105 6.20 6.19 -4.49
C GLU A 105 5.38 5.07 -5.13
N ASP A 106 5.98 4.47 -6.16
CA ASP A 106 5.62 3.16 -6.68
C ASP A 106 5.85 2.07 -5.65
N ARG A 107 4.95 1.08 -5.63
CA ARG A 107 4.91 0.02 -4.62
C ARG A 107 4.43 -1.30 -5.18
N VAL A 108 5.04 -2.36 -4.69
CA VAL A 108 4.57 -3.74 -4.86
C VAL A 108 4.42 -4.35 -3.49
N THR A 109 3.31 -5.03 -3.27
CA THR A 109 3.03 -5.71 -2.02
C THR A 109 2.66 -7.15 -2.33
N MET A 110 3.24 -8.08 -1.57
CA MET A 110 2.94 -9.51 -1.66
C MET A 110 2.47 -10.00 -0.30
N LEU A 111 1.40 -10.80 -0.31
CA LEU A 111 0.98 -11.60 0.82
C LEU A 111 1.46 -13.04 0.60
N VAL A 112 2.05 -13.63 1.63
CA VAL A 112 2.57 -15.00 1.60
C VAL A 112 1.91 -15.80 2.72
N ASP A 113 1.50 -17.00 2.36
CA ASP A 113 0.89 -18.01 3.23
C ASP A 113 1.73 -19.28 3.12
N ASP A 114 1.94 -19.96 4.24
CA ASP A 114 2.60 -21.27 4.28
C ASP A 114 1.63 -22.44 3.98
N GLY A 115 0.35 -22.12 3.78
CA GLY A 115 -0.75 -23.04 3.51
C GLY A 115 -1.67 -23.25 4.73
N SER A 116 -1.39 -22.59 5.85
CA SER A 116 -2.18 -22.69 7.08
C SER A 116 -3.42 -21.79 7.07
N VAL A 117 -3.45 -20.72 6.27
CA VAL A 117 -4.59 -19.80 6.22
C VAL A 117 -5.70 -20.36 5.32
N PRO A 118 -6.86 -20.75 5.89
CA PRO A 118 -7.94 -21.31 5.08
C PRO A 118 -8.47 -20.29 4.08
N GLU A 119 -8.66 -20.73 2.84
CA GLU A 119 -9.26 -19.94 1.77
C GLU A 119 -8.44 -18.73 1.32
N PHE A 120 -7.13 -18.67 1.62
CA PHE A 120 -6.27 -17.55 1.23
C PHE A 120 -6.38 -17.19 -0.27
N GLY A 121 -6.47 -18.19 -1.16
CA GLY A 121 -6.66 -17.97 -2.60
C GLY A 121 -7.95 -17.23 -3.00
N ARG A 122 -8.90 -17.08 -2.07
CA ARG A 122 -10.16 -16.32 -2.24
C ARG A 122 -10.10 -14.92 -1.62
N TYR A 123 -9.02 -14.56 -0.93
CA TYR A 123 -8.94 -13.31 -0.18
C TYR A 123 -8.66 -12.07 -1.05
N GLY A 124 -8.40 -12.24 -2.36
CA GLY A 124 -8.11 -11.12 -3.26
C GLY A 124 -9.13 -9.98 -3.13
N GLY A 125 -10.43 -10.29 -3.23
CA GLY A 125 -11.49 -9.30 -3.05
C GLY A 125 -11.57 -8.77 -1.61
N TYR A 126 -11.44 -9.65 -0.61
CA TYR A 126 -11.51 -9.26 0.81
C TYR A 126 -10.40 -8.27 1.21
N ILE A 127 -9.20 -8.41 0.64
CA ILE A 127 -8.04 -7.56 0.97
C ILE A 127 -8.09 -6.21 0.23
N THR A 128 -8.81 -6.12 -0.89
CA THR A 128 -8.87 -4.92 -1.75
C THR A 128 -10.22 -4.21 -1.73
N VAL A 129 -11.27 -4.82 -1.19
CA VAL A 129 -12.64 -4.29 -1.14
C VAL A 129 -13.15 -4.34 0.30
N GLY A 130 -13.71 -3.23 0.78
CA GLY A 130 -14.30 -3.15 2.12
C GLY A 130 -14.76 -1.74 2.47
N SER A 131 -15.03 -1.53 3.76
CA SER A 131 -15.44 -0.25 4.35
C SER A 131 -14.80 -0.11 5.74
N GLY A 132 -14.65 1.11 6.26
CA GLY A 132 -14.11 1.37 7.60
C GLY A 132 -12.58 1.32 7.72
N MET A 133 -11.91 0.64 6.80
CA MET A 133 -10.45 0.56 6.77
C MET A 133 -9.83 1.86 6.24
N ARG A 134 -8.60 2.15 6.67
CA ARG A 134 -7.82 3.26 6.14
C ARG A 134 -7.70 3.13 4.63
N TYR A 135 -8.02 4.22 3.95
CA TYR A 135 -8.07 4.33 2.48
C TYR A 135 -9.21 3.56 1.80
N PHE A 136 -10.20 3.03 2.54
CA PHE A 136 -11.45 2.51 1.97
C PHE A 136 -12.60 3.52 2.17
N PRO A 137 -13.79 3.27 1.62
CA PRO A 137 -14.98 4.04 1.97
C PRO A 137 -15.33 3.97 3.46
N ASP A 138 -15.99 5.02 3.96
CA ASP A 138 -16.47 5.14 5.35
C ASP A 138 -15.37 4.89 6.40
N VAL A 139 -14.15 5.38 6.14
CA VAL A 139 -12.98 5.23 7.03
C VAL A 139 -13.36 5.50 8.48
N ALA A 140 -13.04 4.57 9.38
CA ALA A 140 -13.26 4.74 10.80
C ALA A 140 -12.51 5.97 11.32
N SER A 141 -13.17 6.78 12.16
CA SER A 141 -12.54 7.97 12.72
C SER A 141 -11.42 7.58 13.69
N ALA A 142 -10.39 8.42 13.78
CA ALA A 142 -9.25 8.13 14.65
C ALA A 142 -9.67 8.06 16.14
N ASP A 143 -10.66 8.86 16.55
CA ASP A 143 -11.17 8.86 17.92
C ASP A 143 -11.90 7.55 18.22
N GLU A 144 -12.76 7.10 17.32
CA GLU A 144 -13.45 5.81 17.46
C GLU A 144 -12.48 4.62 17.55
N VAL A 145 -11.40 4.63 16.75
CA VAL A 145 -10.40 3.55 16.81
C VAL A 145 -9.61 3.60 18.12
N ARG A 146 -9.28 4.81 18.63
CA ARG A 146 -8.58 4.94 19.92
C ARG A 146 -9.42 4.49 21.10
N GLU A 147 -10.74 4.67 21.04
CA GLU A 147 -11.69 4.19 22.06
C GLU A 147 -11.96 2.68 21.97
N HIS A 148 -11.52 2.01 20.91
CA HIS A 148 -11.74 0.58 20.73
C HIS A 148 -10.87 -0.25 21.72
N PRO A 149 -11.45 -1.19 22.50
CA PRO A 149 -10.71 -1.92 23.56
C PRO A 149 -9.45 -2.64 23.06
N HIS A 150 -9.55 -3.36 21.93
CA HIS A 150 -8.39 -4.05 21.37
C HIS A 150 -7.50 -3.13 20.50
N LEU A 151 -8.02 -2.59 19.38
CA LEU A 151 -7.20 -1.77 18.46
C LEU A 151 -6.63 -0.49 19.11
N GLY A 152 -7.42 0.23 19.90
CA GLY A 152 -7.02 1.48 20.55
C GLY A 152 -6.24 1.25 21.83
N GLU A 153 -6.86 0.60 22.81
CA GLU A 153 -6.26 0.47 24.15
C GLU A 153 -5.12 -0.57 24.19
N THR A 154 -5.30 -1.72 23.53
CA THR A 154 -4.30 -2.81 23.55
C THR A 154 -3.19 -2.60 22.53
N LEU A 155 -3.53 -2.26 21.28
CA LEU A 155 -2.54 -2.10 20.19
C LEU A 155 -2.08 -0.65 19.97
N GLY A 156 -2.68 0.34 20.64
CA GLY A 156 -2.29 1.74 20.51
C GLY A 156 -2.54 2.32 19.11
N ARG A 157 -3.52 1.81 18.36
CA ARG A 157 -3.80 2.23 16.98
C ARG A 157 -4.83 3.35 16.94
N SER A 158 -4.80 4.10 15.84
CA SER A 158 -5.74 5.19 15.55
C SER A 158 -6.32 5.11 14.13
N ASP A 159 -6.13 3.98 13.47
CA ASP A 159 -6.68 3.65 12.16
C ASP A 159 -6.98 2.15 12.11
N VAL A 160 -7.88 1.75 11.21
CA VAL A 160 -8.12 0.33 10.91
C VAL A 160 -7.29 -0.04 9.68
N ARG A 161 -6.53 -1.13 9.75
CA ARG A 161 -5.74 -1.65 8.62
C ARG A 161 -6.16 -3.06 8.27
N LYS A 162 -5.47 -3.69 7.31
CA LYS A 162 -5.74 -5.07 6.89
C LYS A 162 -5.79 -6.00 8.12
N TYR A 163 -6.76 -6.89 8.16
CA TYR A 163 -6.92 -7.95 9.16
C TYR A 163 -7.46 -9.21 8.47
N LEU A 164 -7.38 -10.38 9.10
CA LEU A 164 -7.90 -11.65 8.57
C LEU A 164 -9.33 -11.90 9.07
N PRO A 165 -10.20 -12.55 8.27
CA PRO A 165 -11.63 -12.68 8.60
C PRO A 165 -11.91 -13.32 9.96
N ALA A 166 -11.26 -14.45 10.28
CA ALA A 166 -11.49 -15.16 11.54
C ALA A 166 -10.97 -14.44 12.79
N THR A 167 -10.25 -13.32 12.65
CA THR A 167 -9.89 -12.46 13.80
C THR A 167 -11.06 -11.58 14.25
N ARG A 168 -12.23 -11.74 13.63
CA ARG A 168 -13.47 -11.05 13.95
C ARG A 168 -14.60 -12.04 14.25
N THR A 169 -15.47 -11.71 15.20
CA THR A 169 -16.73 -12.44 15.39
C THR A 169 -17.73 -12.16 14.27
N ASP A 170 -17.64 -10.98 13.65
CA ASP A 170 -18.28 -10.64 12.38
C ASP A 170 -17.22 -10.12 11.40
N GLN A 171 -16.92 -10.89 10.36
CA GLN A 171 -15.90 -10.57 9.35
C GLN A 171 -16.13 -9.22 8.63
N ASN A 172 -17.34 -8.64 8.69
CA ASN A 172 -17.67 -7.37 8.06
C ASN A 172 -17.65 -6.19 9.05
N ASP A 173 -17.45 -6.44 10.35
CA ASP A 173 -17.33 -5.40 11.36
C ASP A 173 -15.94 -5.42 11.99
N TRP A 174 -15.14 -4.41 11.65
CA TRP A 174 -13.78 -4.27 12.15
C TRP A 174 -13.73 -4.16 13.68
N ARG A 175 -14.82 -3.71 14.34
CA ARG A 175 -14.92 -3.56 15.80
C ARG A 175 -15.02 -4.90 16.53
N SER A 176 -15.37 -5.95 15.81
CA SER A 176 -15.76 -7.22 16.40
C SER A 176 -14.56 -8.14 16.65
N VAL A 177 -13.42 -7.59 17.10
CA VAL A 177 -12.20 -8.37 17.36
C VAL A 177 -12.50 -9.49 18.35
N VAL A 178 -12.07 -10.72 18.00
CA VAL A 178 -12.20 -11.87 18.91
C VAL A 178 -11.32 -11.67 20.16
N ASN A 179 -11.58 -12.45 21.21
CA ASN A 179 -10.82 -12.30 22.46
C ASN A 179 -9.33 -12.73 22.31
N GLU A 180 -8.51 -12.28 23.26
CA GLU A 180 -7.06 -12.54 23.26
C GLU A 180 -6.69 -14.02 23.26
N ASP A 181 -7.44 -14.87 23.97
CA ASP A 181 -7.20 -16.31 24.00
C ASP A 181 -7.34 -16.93 22.61
N LEU A 182 -8.36 -16.51 21.85
CA LEU A 182 -8.57 -16.97 20.49
C LEU A 182 -7.55 -16.38 19.51
N LEU A 183 -7.18 -15.10 19.66
CA LEU A 183 -6.09 -14.50 18.87
C LEU A 183 -4.76 -15.21 19.11
N GLY A 184 -4.45 -15.55 20.36
CA GLY A 184 -3.30 -16.35 20.75
C GLY A 184 -3.31 -17.71 20.08
N ALA A 185 -4.40 -18.46 20.20
CA ALA A 185 -4.56 -19.76 19.57
C ALA A 185 -4.47 -19.69 18.03
N GLN A 186 -4.99 -18.63 17.41
CA GLN A 186 -4.86 -18.40 15.96
C GLN A 186 -3.41 -18.19 15.55
N ARG A 187 -2.67 -17.34 16.26
CA ARG A 187 -1.24 -17.11 15.99
C ARG A 187 -0.41 -18.37 16.17
N GLU A 188 -0.65 -19.14 17.24
CA GLU A 188 0.00 -20.42 17.47
C GLU A 188 -0.30 -21.46 16.39
N ALA A 189 -1.50 -21.40 15.79
CA ALA A 189 -1.91 -22.27 14.69
C ALA A 189 -1.40 -21.79 13.31
N GLY A 190 -0.63 -20.70 13.24
CA GLY A 190 -0.13 -20.14 11.98
C GLY A 190 -1.13 -19.25 11.23
N TYR A 191 -2.25 -18.86 11.85
CA TYR A 191 -3.28 -18.03 11.20
C TYR A 191 -2.86 -16.55 11.10
N PHE A 192 -1.87 -16.29 10.24
CA PHE A 192 -1.41 -14.97 9.84
C PHE A 192 -0.87 -15.04 8.41
N LEU A 193 -0.74 -13.89 7.75
CA LEU A 193 -0.07 -13.78 6.45
C LEU A 193 1.16 -12.92 6.58
N ASP A 194 2.28 -13.38 6.03
CA ASP A 194 3.44 -12.51 5.80
C ASP A 194 3.08 -11.46 4.75
N LEU A 195 3.48 -10.22 4.98
CA LEU A 195 3.20 -9.08 4.12
C LEU A 195 4.52 -8.38 3.79
N TRP A 196 5.04 -8.66 2.61
CA TRP A 196 6.25 -7.99 2.12
C TRP A 196 5.87 -6.82 1.24
N HIS A 197 6.55 -5.70 1.46
CA HIS A 197 6.25 -4.47 0.76
C HIS A 197 7.53 -3.86 0.22
N TRP A 198 7.69 -3.93 -1.10
CA TRP A 198 8.71 -3.17 -1.80
C TRP A 198 8.21 -1.75 -2.06
N ARG A 199 9.08 -0.78 -1.78
CA ARG A 199 8.79 0.66 -1.79
C ARG A 199 9.89 1.38 -2.55
N ALA A 200 9.54 2.09 -3.62
CA ALA A 200 10.52 2.78 -4.47
C ALA A 200 11.37 3.80 -3.68
N GLY A 201 10.75 4.61 -2.82
CA GLY A 201 11.44 5.59 -1.99
C GLY A 201 11.92 5.05 -0.65
N ARG A 202 11.11 4.19 -0.02
CA ARG A 202 11.33 3.78 1.38
C ARG A 202 12.20 2.55 1.62
N SER A 203 12.59 1.82 0.59
CA SER A 203 13.28 0.54 0.79
C SER A 203 14.16 0.11 -0.38
N ASN A 204 13.77 0.46 -1.61
CA ASN A 204 14.54 0.12 -2.81
C ASN A 204 15.99 0.64 -2.79
N PRO A 205 16.29 1.87 -2.34
CA PRO A 205 17.65 2.40 -2.43
C PRO A 205 18.68 1.61 -1.61
N ILE A 206 18.24 0.93 -0.55
CA ILE A 206 19.08 0.11 0.32
C ILE A 206 18.90 -1.39 0.08
N GLY A 207 18.17 -1.79 -0.98
CA GLY A 207 17.94 -3.20 -1.34
C GLY A 207 17.10 -3.98 -0.33
N MET A 208 16.18 -3.33 0.37
CA MET A 208 15.36 -3.93 1.42
C MET A 208 13.87 -3.93 1.06
N SER A 209 13.08 -4.61 1.89
CA SER A 209 11.62 -4.53 1.92
C SER A 209 11.12 -4.24 3.34
N ASP A 210 9.98 -3.56 3.45
CA ASP A 210 9.26 -3.43 4.71
C ASP A 210 8.60 -4.78 5.04
N ASP A 211 8.94 -5.33 6.21
CA ASP A 211 8.54 -6.65 6.66
C ASP A 211 7.40 -6.54 7.68
N ASN A 212 6.22 -6.98 7.28
CA ASN A 212 4.98 -6.85 8.03
C ASN A 212 4.27 -8.20 8.04
N TRP A 213 3.27 -8.33 8.90
CA TRP A 213 2.35 -9.46 8.86
C TRP A 213 0.91 -8.99 9.10
N VAL A 214 -0.05 -9.81 8.69
CA VAL A 214 -1.49 -9.55 8.82
C VAL A 214 -2.14 -10.66 9.63
N GLY A 215 -2.67 -10.31 10.80
CA GLY A 215 -3.56 -11.14 11.61
C GLY A 215 -4.79 -10.33 11.99
N GLU A 216 -4.93 -9.96 13.26
CA GLU A 216 -5.98 -9.08 13.77
C GLU A 216 -5.85 -7.63 13.28
N TYR A 217 -4.67 -7.28 12.79
CA TYR A 217 -4.27 -5.99 12.26
C TYR A 217 -3.04 -6.17 11.35
N ARG A 218 -2.66 -5.13 10.58
CA ARG A 218 -1.40 -5.10 9.83
C ARG A 218 -0.27 -4.62 10.74
N ASN A 219 0.51 -5.56 11.22
CA ASN A 219 1.60 -5.32 12.16
C ASN A 219 2.95 -5.26 11.45
N SER A 220 3.89 -4.55 12.05
CA SER A 220 5.31 -4.70 11.69
C SER A 220 5.83 -5.96 12.36
N ASP A 221 6.79 -6.62 11.71
CA ASP A 221 7.50 -7.72 12.36
C ASP A 221 8.48 -7.20 13.44
N ALA A 222 9.07 -8.11 14.20
CA ALA A 222 10.04 -7.79 15.24
C ALA A 222 11.29 -7.09 14.68
N GLY A 223 11.92 -6.25 15.50
CA GLY A 223 13.12 -5.49 15.14
C GLY A 223 12.82 -4.10 14.58
N THR A 224 13.77 -3.57 13.82
CA THR A 224 13.68 -2.24 13.21
C THR A 224 13.42 -2.35 11.71
N GLY A 225 12.49 -1.56 11.19
CA GLY A 225 12.23 -1.48 9.76
C GLY A 225 13.28 -0.67 8.99
N PRO A 226 13.24 -0.70 7.64
CA PRO A 226 14.25 -0.12 6.75
C PRO A 226 14.28 1.42 6.73
N PHE A 227 13.43 2.08 7.51
CA PHE A 227 13.39 3.53 7.61
C PHE A 227 12.90 4.00 8.98
N THR A 228 13.23 5.24 9.31
CA THR A 228 12.62 6.01 10.41
C THR A 228 12.02 7.31 9.88
N THR A 229 11.34 8.07 10.75
CA THR A 229 10.86 9.42 10.43
C THR A 229 11.97 10.42 10.73
N ASN A 230 12.39 11.18 9.71
CA ASN A 230 13.31 12.31 9.84
C ASN A 230 12.53 13.56 10.23
N TRP A 231 12.21 13.72 11.52
CA TRP A 231 11.48 14.88 12.02
C TRP A 231 11.76 15.10 13.50
N ASP A 232 12.25 16.29 13.82
CA ASP A 232 12.33 16.81 15.17
C ASP A 232 11.05 17.60 15.47
N GLY A 233 10.18 16.98 16.26
CA GLY A 233 8.89 17.58 16.65
C GLY A 233 9.02 18.71 17.66
N GLU A 234 10.13 18.82 18.39
CA GLU A 234 10.34 19.88 19.38
C GLU A 234 10.77 21.19 18.69
N ASN A 235 11.60 21.07 17.66
CA ASN A 235 12.12 22.21 16.90
C ASN A 235 11.44 22.43 15.54
N GLU A 236 10.42 21.63 15.20
CA GLU A 236 9.65 21.70 13.95
C GLU A 236 10.52 21.71 12.67
N ARG A 237 11.52 20.83 12.63
CA ARG A 237 12.53 20.75 11.55
C ARG A 237 12.98 19.31 11.27
N PRO A 238 13.68 19.03 10.16
CA PRO A 238 14.34 17.74 9.96
C PRO A 238 15.34 17.48 11.08
N SER A 239 15.51 16.20 11.45
CA SER A 239 16.57 15.78 12.39
C SER A 239 17.91 15.58 11.67
N TRP A 240 17.84 15.24 10.39
CA TRP A 240 18.98 14.88 9.53
C TRP A 240 18.88 15.60 8.18
N MET A 241 20.03 15.85 7.57
CA MET A 241 20.18 16.38 6.21
C MET A 241 21.22 15.59 5.42
N PHE A 242 21.36 15.89 4.14
CA PHE A 242 22.42 15.30 3.32
C PHE A 242 23.79 15.78 3.78
N ASP A 243 24.76 14.87 3.80
CA ASP A 243 26.16 15.19 4.01
C ASP A 243 26.78 15.76 2.71
N PRO A 244 27.08 17.07 2.64
CA PRO A 244 27.67 17.66 1.45
C PRO A 244 29.08 17.12 1.18
N GLU A 245 29.79 16.57 2.18
CA GLU A 245 31.09 15.93 1.95
C GLU A 245 30.95 14.55 1.27
N ALA A 246 29.82 13.86 1.47
CA ALA A 246 29.55 12.56 0.89
C ALA A 246 28.86 12.64 -0.49
N VAL A 247 27.92 13.57 -0.66
CA VAL A 247 27.03 13.63 -1.84
C VAL A 247 26.94 15.00 -2.53
N ASP A 248 27.77 15.97 -2.14
CA ASP A 248 27.91 17.30 -2.78
C ASP A 248 26.63 18.18 -2.76
N ILE A 249 25.66 17.84 -1.90
CA ILE A 249 24.42 18.60 -1.72
C ILE A 249 24.02 18.67 -0.24
N HIS A 250 23.30 19.72 0.14
CA HIS A 250 22.66 19.86 1.46
C HIS A 250 21.18 19.46 1.41
N ALA A 251 20.54 19.66 0.26
CA ALA A 251 19.14 19.34 -0.01
C ALA A 251 18.89 19.07 -1.51
N LEU A 252 17.77 18.39 -1.78
CA LEU A 252 17.18 18.29 -3.11
C LEU A 252 16.45 19.59 -3.47
N ARG A 253 16.07 19.73 -4.74
CA ARG A 253 15.32 20.89 -5.22
C ARG A 253 13.88 20.52 -5.51
N TRP A 254 12.94 21.31 -4.99
CA TRP A 254 11.51 21.10 -5.21
C TRP A 254 11.13 21.07 -6.68
N GLU A 255 11.74 21.93 -7.51
CA GLU A 255 11.46 21.97 -8.96
C GLU A 255 11.79 20.65 -9.67
N ASP A 256 12.79 19.90 -9.19
CA ASP A 256 13.20 18.63 -9.77
C ASP A 256 12.23 17.52 -9.34
N ILE A 257 11.75 17.57 -8.11
CA ILE A 257 10.74 16.65 -7.56
C ILE A 257 9.40 16.85 -8.25
N ALA A 258 8.92 18.10 -8.31
CA ALA A 258 7.65 18.44 -8.97
C ALA A 258 7.66 18.07 -10.46
N ALA A 259 8.80 18.21 -11.12
CA ALA A 259 9.00 17.81 -12.52
C ALA A 259 9.34 16.31 -12.71
N ASN A 260 9.34 15.52 -11.64
CA ASN A 260 9.69 14.10 -11.61
C ASN A 260 11.00 13.74 -12.34
N ARG A 261 12.10 14.45 -12.02
CA ARG A 261 13.38 14.32 -12.75
C ARG A 261 14.27 13.17 -12.31
N TYR A 262 14.13 12.67 -11.08
CA TYR A 262 14.90 11.54 -10.58
C TYR A 262 14.24 10.21 -10.95
N ASP A 263 15.09 9.23 -11.27
CA ASP A 263 14.73 7.82 -11.41
C ASP A 263 15.49 6.98 -10.36
N PHE A 264 15.54 5.66 -10.54
CA PHE A 264 16.19 4.77 -9.58
C PHE A 264 17.72 4.92 -9.49
N ASP A 265 18.36 5.56 -10.47
CA ASP A 265 19.81 5.76 -10.48
C ASP A 265 20.19 7.12 -9.84
N GLY A 266 19.20 7.98 -9.56
CA GLY A 266 19.38 9.29 -8.95
C GLY A 266 19.46 9.28 -7.41
N LEU A 267 19.92 10.40 -6.86
CA LEU A 267 19.87 10.67 -5.42
C LEU A 267 18.52 11.31 -5.06
N TYR A 268 17.52 10.48 -4.71
CA TYR A 268 16.16 10.93 -4.32
C TYR A 268 15.78 10.58 -2.87
N TYR A 269 16.72 10.02 -2.11
CA TYR A 269 16.50 9.45 -0.79
C TYR A 269 17.59 9.88 0.17
N LEU A 270 17.31 9.82 1.48
CA LEU A 270 18.28 10.06 2.54
C LEU A 270 18.54 8.74 3.28
N ALA A 271 19.80 8.39 3.51
CA ALA A 271 20.18 7.19 4.25
C ALA A 271 21.28 7.48 5.28
N GLU A 272 21.36 6.65 6.33
CA GLU A 272 22.36 6.79 7.41
C GLU A 272 23.81 6.87 6.89
N ASP A 273 24.12 6.22 5.76
CA ASP A 273 25.46 6.20 5.16
C ASP A 273 25.96 7.58 4.70
N PHE A 274 25.05 8.54 4.46
CA PHE A 274 25.37 9.88 3.97
C PHE A 274 24.46 10.96 4.57
N ALA A 275 23.93 10.70 5.77
CA ALA A 275 23.15 11.66 6.53
C ALA A 275 23.96 12.21 7.70
N ILE A 276 23.88 13.53 7.91
CA ILE A 276 24.46 14.23 9.08
C ILE A 276 23.35 14.94 9.86
N GLU A 277 23.64 15.30 11.10
CA GLU A 277 22.72 16.09 11.92
C GLU A 277 22.29 17.35 11.17
N PHE A 278 21.01 17.70 11.26
CA PHE A 278 20.49 18.88 10.59
C PHE A 278 21.17 20.16 11.10
N ASP A 279 21.75 20.94 10.19
CA ASP A 279 22.33 22.25 10.48
C ASP A 279 21.25 23.36 10.36
N PRO A 280 20.78 23.95 11.46
CA PRO A 280 19.81 25.04 11.41
C PRO A 280 20.42 26.39 11.02
N ASP A 281 21.75 26.53 11.07
CA ASP A 281 22.44 27.77 10.74
C ASP A 281 22.83 27.84 9.25
N HIS A 282 22.59 26.76 8.50
CA HIS A 282 22.67 26.75 7.04
C HIS A 282 21.69 27.77 6.43
N ASP A 283 22.10 28.44 5.35
CA ASP A 283 21.28 29.44 4.64
C ASP A 283 20.24 28.75 3.75
N TRP A 284 19.27 28.09 4.38
CA TRP A 284 18.18 27.36 3.72
C TRP A 284 17.37 28.27 2.79
N GLN A 285 17.12 27.79 1.58
CA GLN A 285 16.42 28.53 0.53
C GLN A 285 15.03 27.96 0.27
N ASN A 286 14.10 28.82 -0.11
CA ASN A 286 12.76 28.39 -0.50
C ASN A 286 12.83 27.37 -1.64
N GLY A 287 12.25 26.20 -1.42
CA GLY A 287 12.30 25.07 -2.36
C GLY A 287 13.39 24.05 -2.08
N ASP A 288 14.19 24.21 -1.03
CA ASP A 288 15.05 23.12 -0.53
C ASP A 288 14.20 21.98 0.01
N VAL A 289 14.60 20.75 -0.29
CA VAL A 289 13.86 19.55 0.06
C VAL A 289 14.73 18.49 0.73
N ILE A 290 14.24 17.98 1.85
CA ILE A 290 14.84 16.85 2.57
C ILE A 290 13.82 15.70 2.63
N PRO A 291 14.19 14.46 2.29
CA PRO A 291 13.32 13.30 2.50
C PRO A 291 12.93 13.16 3.98
N ARG A 292 11.63 13.00 4.26
CA ARG A 292 11.11 12.77 5.62
C ARG A 292 11.38 11.33 6.10
N ARG A 293 11.91 10.49 5.23
CA ARG A 293 12.32 9.11 5.54
C ARG A 293 13.82 9.03 5.49
N LEU A 294 14.41 8.73 6.64
CA LEU A 294 15.80 8.32 6.75
C LEU A 294 15.85 6.80 6.62
N LEU A 295 16.54 6.31 5.59
CA LEU A 295 16.72 4.89 5.35
C LEU A 295 17.86 4.35 6.21
N ARG A 296 17.68 3.12 6.70
CA ARG A 296 18.62 2.46 7.61
C ARG A 296 18.64 0.97 7.40
N GLN A 297 19.74 0.34 7.81
CA GLN A 297 19.81 -1.11 7.86
C GLN A 297 18.91 -1.65 8.99
N PRO A 298 18.06 -2.65 8.73
CA PRO A 298 17.22 -3.27 9.76
C PRO A 298 18.03 -4.22 10.66
N GLU A 299 17.65 -4.32 11.95
CA GLU A 299 18.39 -5.09 12.98
C GLU A 299 17.92 -6.54 13.17
N ALA A 300 16.81 -6.95 12.55
CA ALA A 300 16.26 -8.32 12.56
C ALA A 300 16.11 -8.82 11.10
N PRO A 301 15.65 -10.05 10.77
CA PRO A 301 15.78 -10.58 9.42
C PRO A 301 14.78 -9.91 8.47
N ALA A 302 15.01 -8.65 8.13
CA ALA A 302 14.36 -8.03 6.99
C ALA A 302 14.74 -8.83 5.76
N ARG A 303 13.71 -9.20 5.00
CA ARG A 303 13.88 -9.90 3.73
C ARG A 303 14.57 -8.95 2.74
N ARG A 304 15.69 -9.39 2.16
CA ARG A 304 16.30 -8.70 1.02
C ARG A 304 15.38 -8.86 -0.17
N PHE A 305 14.90 -7.75 -0.72
CA PHE A 305 14.28 -7.74 -2.04
C PHE A 305 15.36 -7.34 -3.04
N GLY A 306 15.68 -8.25 -3.96
CA GLY A 306 16.57 -7.95 -5.08
C GLY A 306 16.05 -6.73 -5.88
N SER A 307 17.00 -5.97 -6.44
CA SER A 307 16.74 -4.76 -7.24
C SER A 307 15.64 -4.97 -8.28
N MET A 308 14.71 -4.01 -8.38
CA MET A 308 13.69 -4.01 -9.42
C MET A 308 14.13 -3.14 -10.60
N ALA A 309 14.08 -3.74 -11.80
CA ALA A 309 14.30 -2.99 -13.04
C ALA A 309 12.95 -2.57 -13.62
N MET A 310 12.65 -1.26 -13.59
CA MET A 310 11.57 -0.69 -14.39
C MET A 310 11.95 -0.70 -15.88
N LEU A 311 10.99 -1.05 -16.73
CA LEU A 311 11.09 -0.74 -18.15
C LEU A 311 10.36 0.58 -18.40
N ALA A 312 11.12 1.67 -18.53
CA ALA A 312 10.61 2.87 -19.20
C ALA A 312 10.90 2.74 -20.70
N GLY A 313 9.85 2.77 -21.53
CA GLY A 313 9.99 2.78 -22.99
C GLY A 313 8.83 2.07 -23.70
N PRO A 314 8.44 2.54 -24.90
CA PRO A 314 7.27 2.04 -25.59
C PRO A 314 7.46 0.55 -25.87
N MET A 315 6.56 -0.27 -25.32
CA MET A 315 6.36 -1.61 -25.84
C MET A 315 5.76 -1.40 -27.24
N VAL A 316 6.63 -1.33 -28.24
CA VAL A 316 6.21 -1.43 -29.64
C VAL A 316 5.61 -2.82 -29.79
N ILE A 317 4.30 -2.91 -29.60
CA ILE A 317 3.52 -4.05 -30.00
C ILE A 317 3.65 -4.06 -31.52
N GLY A 318 4.51 -4.94 -32.02
CA GLY A 318 4.70 -5.15 -33.44
C GLY A 318 3.34 -5.41 -34.11
N THR A 319 3.16 -4.75 -35.24
CA THR A 319 2.13 -5.04 -36.26
C THR A 319 2.08 -6.52 -36.63
#